data_AF-A0A2H5QUR9-F1
#
_entry.id   AF-A0A2H5QUR9-F1
#
_cell.length_a   1.000
_cell.length_b   1.000
_cell.length_c   1.000
_cell.angle_alpha   90.00
_cell.angle_beta   90.00
_cell.angle_gamma   90.00
#
_symmetry.space_group_name_H-M   'P 1'
#
loop_
_entity.id
_entity.type
_entity.pdbx_description
1 polymer ?
#
loop_
_entity_poly.entity_id
_entity_poly.type
_entity_poly.pdbx_seq_one_letter_code
_entity_poly.pdbx_strand_id
1 'polypeptide(L)'
;MANVQNLKAKIDENKSCLNGWCPNWRCLYWLGRKASKETRKLSDLQKKYDKFSTVARPKPLPSSKELPAPRHFTSFETTELACNQIIESLKRESTKMVGLHGLGGVGKTTLAKFAGNQLRQQKIFDDVGIATISRDPN
;
A
#
# COMPACT_ATOMS: atom_id res chain seq x y z
N MET A 1 -22.60 -0.81 2.41
CA MET A 1 -21.94 -0.08 3.52
C MET A 1 -22.87 0.94 4.19
N ALA A 2 -23.61 1.76 3.43
CA ALA A 2 -24.51 2.79 3.98
C ALA A 2 -25.56 2.29 4.98
N ASN A 3 -26.12 1.08 4.79
CA ASN A 3 -27.13 0.51 5.70
C ASN A 3 -26.59 0.17 7.09
N VAL A 4 -25.32 -0.23 7.21
CA VAL A 4 -24.70 -0.61 8.50
C VAL A 4 -24.41 0.64 9.34
N GLN A 5 -23.92 1.70 8.70
CA GLN A 5 -23.68 2.99 9.35
C GLN A 5 -25.00 3.63 9.82
N ASN A 6 -26.06 3.56 9.01
CA ASN A 6 -27.40 4.03 9.39
C ASN A 6 -27.96 3.25 10.60
N LEU A 7 -27.74 1.92 10.63
CA LEU A 7 -28.14 1.10 11.78
C LEU A 7 -27.40 1.49 13.06
N LYS A 8 -26.10 1.77 12.98
CA LYS A 8 -25.28 2.20 14.12
C LYS A 8 -25.78 3.54 14.67
N ALA A 9 -26.05 4.52 13.80
CA ALA A 9 -26.61 5.81 14.20
C ALA A 9 -27.97 5.66 14.93
N LYS A 10 -28.87 4.80 14.44
CA LYS A 10 -30.18 4.54 15.08
C LYS A 10 -30.08 3.81 16.42
N ILE A 11 -29.04 3.01 16.63
CA ILE A 11 -28.76 2.38 17.93
C ILE A 11 -28.27 3.44 18.92
N ASP A 12 -27.41 4.36 18.47
CA ASP A 12 -26.86 5.43 19.30
C ASP A 12 -27.90 6.47 19.73
N GLU A 13 -28.89 6.76 18.86
CA GLU A 13 -29.98 7.70 19.13
C GLU A 13 -31.06 7.14 20.07
N ASN A 14 -31.26 5.81 20.11
CA ASN A 14 -32.37 5.17 20.83
C ASN A 14 -31.95 4.39 22.08
N LYS A 15 -30.82 4.80 22.71
CA LYS A 15 -30.23 4.11 23.87
C LYS A 15 -31.08 4.17 25.15
N SER A 16 -31.97 5.15 25.29
CA SER A 16 -32.78 5.34 26.48
C SER A 16 -34.21 5.80 26.19
N CYS A 17 -35.15 5.36 27.01
CA CYS A 17 -36.51 5.89 27.14
C CYS A 17 -36.58 6.80 28.36
N LEU A 18 -37.61 7.65 28.44
CA LEU A 18 -37.94 8.45 29.63
C LEU A 18 -36.74 9.24 30.16
N ASN A 19 -36.24 10.20 29.38
CA ASN A 19 -35.15 11.11 29.78
C ASN A 19 -33.91 10.40 30.35
N GLY A 20 -33.53 9.22 29.84
CA GLY A 20 -32.30 8.55 30.25
C GLY A 20 -32.44 7.47 31.32
N TRP A 21 -33.63 7.26 31.90
CA TRP A 21 -33.80 6.38 33.05
C TRP A 21 -33.82 4.89 32.68
N CYS A 22 -34.39 4.52 31.53
CA CYS A 22 -34.60 3.10 31.19
C CYS A 22 -34.01 2.74 29.82
N PRO A 23 -33.22 1.67 29.68
CA PRO A 23 -32.78 1.16 28.38
C PRO A 23 -33.99 0.71 27.54
N ASN A 24 -34.06 1.12 26.27
CA ASN A 24 -35.17 0.76 25.38
C ASN A 24 -35.09 -0.71 24.90
N TRP A 25 -35.46 -1.68 25.75
CA TRP A 25 -35.32 -3.10 25.43
C TRP A 25 -36.07 -3.54 24.17
N ARG A 26 -37.27 -2.98 23.90
CA ARG A 26 -38.02 -3.33 22.68
C ARG A 26 -37.33 -2.82 21.42
N CYS A 27 -36.80 -1.60 21.44
CA CYS A 27 -36.08 -1.06 20.28
C CYS A 27 -34.72 -1.75 20.10
N LEU A 28 -33.99 -2.01 21.19
CA LEU A 28 -32.74 -2.79 21.14
C LEU A 28 -32.97 -4.20 20.58
N TYR A 29 -34.05 -4.87 20.99
CA TYR A 29 -34.43 -6.17 20.43
C TYR A 29 -34.76 -6.09 18.94
N TRP A 30 -35.56 -5.10 18.52
CA TRP A 30 -35.91 -4.91 17.11
C TRP A 30 -34.68 -4.55 16.25
N LEU A 31 -33.81 -3.66 16.75
CA LEU A 31 -32.56 -3.29 16.11
C LEU A 31 -31.59 -4.47 16.03
N GLY A 32 -31.47 -5.27 17.09
CA GLY A 32 -30.68 -6.50 17.12
C GLY A 32 -31.20 -7.54 16.11
N ARG A 33 -32.53 -7.72 16.03
CA ARG A 33 -33.18 -8.53 14.99
C ARG A 33 -32.86 -8.03 13.58
N LYS A 34 -32.89 -6.71 13.36
CA LYS A 34 -32.58 -6.11 12.05
C LYS A 34 -31.11 -6.28 11.68
N ALA A 35 -30.20 -6.06 12.64
CA ALA A 35 -28.77 -6.30 12.48
C ALA A 35 -28.50 -7.77 12.14
N SER A 36 -29.09 -8.70 12.91
CA SER A 36 -28.94 -10.14 12.67
C SER A 36 -29.42 -10.57 11.27
N LYS A 37 -30.52 -9.98 10.76
CA LYS A 37 -31.00 -10.23 9.40
C LYS A 37 -30.02 -9.72 8.34
N GLU A 38 -29.47 -8.51 8.49
CA GLU A 38 -28.51 -7.97 7.54
C GLU A 38 -27.17 -8.72 7.58
N THR A 39 -26.71 -9.13 8.77
CA THR A 39 -25.53 -9.99 8.93
C THR A 39 -25.73 -11.34 8.24
N ARG A 40 -26.91 -11.95 8.34
CA ARG A 40 -27.24 -13.20 7.62
C ARG A 40 -27.15 -13.01 6.11
N LYS A 41 -27.77 -11.96 5.56
CA LYS A 41 -27.67 -11.64 4.13
C LYS A 41 -26.22 -11.43 3.68
N LEU A 42 -25.41 -10.73 4.48
CA LEU A 42 -23.99 -10.55 4.20
C LEU A 42 -23.24 -11.88 4.23
N SER A 43 -23.52 -12.76 5.20
CA SER A 43 -22.89 -14.08 5.27
C SER A 43 -23.33 -14.98 4.11
N ASP A 44 -24.57 -14.86 3.64
CA ASP A 44 -25.07 -15.61 2.48
C ASP A 44 -24.44 -15.09 1.19
N LEU A 45 -24.29 -13.78 1.05
CA LEU A 45 -23.54 -13.17 -0.04
C LEU A 45 -22.06 -13.59 0.01
N GLN A 46 -21.44 -13.57 1.19
CA GLN A 46 -20.05 -14.01 1.35
C GLN A 46 -19.89 -15.48 0.94
N LYS A 47 -20.75 -16.39 1.41
CA LYS A 47 -20.76 -17.80 0.99
C LYS A 47 -21.03 -17.98 -0.51
N LYS A 48 -21.94 -17.19 -1.07
CA LYS A 48 -22.29 -17.25 -2.51
C LYS A 48 -21.15 -16.74 -3.40
N TYR A 49 -20.39 -15.77 -2.92
CA TYR A 49 -19.29 -15.12 -3.62
C TYR A 49 -17.94 -15.42 -2.95
N ASP A 50 -17.79 -16.58 -2.28
CA ASP A 50 -16.63 -16.99 -1.44
C ASP A 50 -15.29 -17.01 -2.20
N LYS A 51 -15.34 -16.76 -3.51
CA LYS A 51 -14.19 -16.55 -4.39
C LYS A 51 -14.21 -15.15 -5.01
N PHE A 52 -14.10 -14.11 -4.19
CA PHE A 52 -13.50 -12.86 -4.68
C PHE A 52 -11.98 -13.06 -4.83
N SER A 53 -11.56 -13.96 -5.72
CA SER A 53 -10.14 -14.27 -5.90
C SER A 53 -9.35 -13.07 -6.42
N THR A 54 -10.00 -12.05 -6.98
CA THR A 54 -9.33 -10.89 -7.55
C THR A 54 -10.28 -9.68 -7.63
N VAL A 55 -10.26 -8.83 -6.59
CA VAL A 55 -10.96 -7.53 -6.60
C VAL A 55 -10.22 -6.47 -7.42
N ALA A 56 -8.92 -6.68 -7.65
CA ALA A 56 -8.08 -5.94 -8.58
C ALA A 56 -6.91 -6.85 -8.99
N ARG A 57 -6.55 -6.86 -10.27
CA ARG A 57 -5.26 -7.43 -10.69
C ARG A 57 -4.19 -6.37 -10.41
N PRO A 58 -3.14 -6.67 -9.62
CA PRO A 58 -1.97 -5.81 -9.56
C PRO A 58 -1.54 -5.53 -11.00
N LYS A 59 -1.29 -4.25 -11.32
CA LYS A 59 -0.67 -3.90 -12.60
C LYS A 59 0.57 -4.79 -12.74
N PRO A 60 0.71 -5.56 -13.84
CA PRO A 60 1.89 -6.39 -14.04
C PRO A 60 3.12 -5.53 -13.78
N LEU A 61 4.05 -6.04 -12.97
CA LEU A 61 5.34 -5.38 -12.79
C LEU A 61 5.88 -5.06 -14.19
N PRO A 62 6.31 -3.81 -14.46
CA PRO A 62 6.88 -3.49 -15.75
C PRO A 62 7.99 -4.50 -16.00
N SER A 63 7.80 -5.29 -17.08
CA SER A 63 8.72 -6.35 -17.48
C SER A 63 10.15 -5.90 -17.27
N SER A 64 10.96 -6.76 -16.66
CA SER A 64 12.38 -6.63 -16.30
C SER A 64 13.32 -6.28 -17.46
N LYS A 65 12.81 -5.66 -18.52
CA LYS A 65 13.59 -4.94 -19.53
C LYS A 65 14.63 -4.11 -18.80
N GLU A 66 15.86 -4.27 -19.27
CA GLU A 66 17.04 -3.57 -18.77
C GLU A 66 16.67 -2.11 -18.52
N LEU A 67 17.02 -1.60 -17.34
CA LEU A 67 16.95 -0.16 -17.14
C LEU A 67 17.83 0.43 -18.22
N PRO A 68 17.36 1.45 -18.98
CA PRO A 68 18.20 2.09 -19.97
C PRO A 68 19.52 2.46 -19.30
N ALA A 69 20.58 1.75 -19.65
CA ALA A 69 21.91 2.04 -19.13
C ALA A 69 22.14 3.52 -19.44
N PRO A 70 22.46 4.36 -18.45
CA PRO A 70 22.77 5.74 -18.76
C PRO A 70 23.95 5.71 -19.73
N ARG A 71 23.72 6.10 -20.98
CA ARG A 71 24.73 6.03 -22.07
C ARG A 71 26.02 6.79 -21.74
N HIS A 72 26.03 7.56 -20.66
CA HIS A 72 27.09 8.48 -20.24
C HIS A 72 27.38 8.42 -18.74
N PHE A 73 27.21 7.26 -18.07
CA PHE A 73 27.75 7.13 -16.71
C PHE A 73 29.23 6.76 -16.79
N THR A 74 30.10 7.78 -16.82
CA THR A 74 31.51 7.58 -16.49
C THR A 74 31.62 7.35 -15.00
N SER A 75 32.07 6.15 -14.61
CA SER A 75 32.34 5.83 -13.21
C SER A 75 33.48 6.71 -12.71
N PHE A 76 33.13 7.71 -11.89
CA PHE A 76 34.11 8.38 -11.03
C PHE A 76 34.26 7.54 -9.76
N GLU A 77 35.48 7.45 -9.24
CA GLU A 77 35.80 6.68 -8.02
C GLU A 77 34.86 7.04 -6.84
N THR A 78 34.51 8.31 -6.71
CA THR A 78 33.54 8.81 -5.72
C THR A 78 32.12 8.29 -5.93
N THR A 79 31.67 8.20 -7.19
CA THR A 79 30.34 7.67 -7.52
C THR A 79 30.24 6.16 -7.31
N GLU A 80 31.35 5.44 -7.51
CA GLU A 80 31.44 4.00 -7.25
C GLU A 80 31.37 3.71 -5.74
N LEU A 81 32.13 4.46 -4.93
CA LEU A 81 32.07 4.38 -3.47
C LEU A 81 30.65 4.64 -2.94
N ALA A 82 29.99 5.70 -3.42
CA ALA A 82 28.61 6.00 -3.02
C ALA A 82 27.64 4.88 -3.42
N CYS A 83 27.85 4.28 -4.59
CA CYS A 83 27.04 3.16 -5.06
C CYS A 83 27.22 1.92 -4.17
N ASN A 84 28.47 1.58 -3.83
CA ASN A 84 28.79 0.46 -2.95
C ASN A 84 28.16 0.66 -1.56
N GLN A 85 28.22 1.86 -0.99
CA GLN A 85 27.55 2.17 0.28
C GLN A 85 26.04 1.94 0.24
N ILE A 86 25.37 2.30 -0.86
CA ILE A 86 23.94 2.05 -1.05
C ILE A 86 23.66 0.55 -1.09
N ILE A 87 24.43 -0.20 -1.88
CA ILE A 87 24.28 -1.65 -2.05
C ILE A 87 24.51 -2.39 -0.73
N GLU A 88 25.60 -2.08 -0.02
CA GLU A 88 25.89 -2.67 1.28
C GLU A 88 24.81 -2.35 2.32
N SER A 89 24.28 -1.13 2.30
CA SER A 89 23.18 -0.74 3.19
C SER A 89 21.92 -1.56 2.91
N LEU A 90 21.62 -1.82 1.64
CA LEU A 90 20.47 -2.63 1.21
C LEU A 90 20.65 -4.14 1.45
N LYS A 91 21.88 -4.65 1.58
CA LYS A 91 22.15 -6.05 1.96
C LYS A 91 21.82 -6.35 3.42
N ARG A 92 21.78 -5.33 4.30
CA ARG A 92 21.48 -5.53 5.71
C ARG A 92 19.97 -5.74 5.90
N GLU A 93 19.58 -6.83 6.58
CA GLU A 93 18.17 -7.15 6.86
C GLU A 93 17.42 -6.04 7.63
N SER A 94 18.14 -5.21 8.39
CA SER A 94 17.59 -4.08 9.12
C SER A 94 17.13 -2.92 8.23
N THR A 95 17.68 -2.79 7.02
CA THR A 95 17.48 -1.63 6.16
C THR A 95 16.42 -1.91 5.11
N LYS A 96 15.25 -1.27 5.23
CA LYS A 96 14.16 -1.40 4.24
C LYS A 96 14.18 -0.34 3.15
N MET A 97 14.84 0.80 3.38
CA MET A 97 14.79 1.96 2.50
C MET A 97 16.07 2.80 2.61
N VAL A 98 16.55 3.29 1.48
CA VAL A 98 17.66 4.24 1.36
C VAL A 98 17.18 5.45 0.55
N GLY A 99 17.34 6.65 1.09
CA GLY A 99 16.97 7.91 0.44
C GLY A 99 18.20 8.69 -0.02
N LEU A 100 18.16 9.25 -1.24
CA LEU A 100 19.19 10.16 -1.76
C LEU A 100 18.67 11.60 -1.74
N HIS A 101 19.36 12.50 -1.05
CA HIS A 101 19.01 13.92 -0.97
C HIS A 101 20.16 14.83 -1.43
N GLY A 102 19.85 16.08 -1.78
CA GLY A 102 20.85 17.05 -2.27
C GLY A 102 20.28 18.02 -3.30
N LEU A 103 21.10 18.96 -3.77
CA LEU A 103 20.72 20.01 -4.73
C LEU A 103 20.14 19.44 -6.04
N GLY A 104 19.37 20.24 -6.77
CA GLY A 104 18.91 19.88 -8.13
C GLY A 104 20.10 19.65 -9.07
N GLY A 105 19.96 18.74 -10.04
CA GLY A 105 20.98 18.52 -11.06
C GLY A 105 22.21 17.68 -10.65
N VAL A 106 22.45 17.41 -9.36
CA VAL A 106 23.64 16.66 -8.88
C VAL A 106 23.66 15.15 -9.25
N GLY A 107 22.71 14.68 -10.04
CA GLY A 107 22.72 13.29 -10.53
C GLY A 107 22.16 12.22 -9.57
N LYS A 108 21.40 12.59 -8.53
CA LYS A 108 20.78 11.63 -7.58
C LYS A 108 20.00 10.50 -8.28
N THR A 109 19.15 10.87 -9.23
CA THR A 109 18.37 9.90 -10.02
C THR A 109 19.27 9.03 -10.90
N THR A 110 20.39 9.57 -11.37
CA THR A 110 21.39 8.84 -12.15
C THR A 110 22.11 7.82 -11.27
N LEU A 111 22.50 8.19 -10.05
CA LEU A 111 23.12 7.29 -9.08
C LEU A 111 22.16 6.14 -8.69
N ALA A 112 20.88 6.44 -8.43
CA ALA A 112 19.87 5.42 -8.14
C ALA A 112 19.69 4.43 -9.30
N LYS A 113 19.69 4.92 -10.55
CA LYS A 113 19.63 4.06 -11.75
C LYS A 113 20.85 3.14 -11.87
N PHE A 114 22.03 3.68 -11.61
CA PHE A 114 23.28 2.92 -11.64
C PHE A 114 23.32 1.84 -10.56
N ALA A 115 22.96 2.18 -9.32
CA ALA A 115 22.83 1.22 -8.22
C ALA A 115 21.79 0.13 -8.53
N GLY A 116 20.63 0.48 -9.10
CA GLY A 116 19.63 -0.49 -9.53
C GLY A 116 20.16 -1.50 -10.55
N ASN A 117 20.98 -1.06 -11.52
CA ASN A 117 21.64 -1.95 -12.48
C ASN A 117 22.66 -2.89 -11.82
N GLN A 118 23.48 -2.37 -10.90
CA GLN A 118 24.42 -3.18 -10.12
C GLN A 118 23.70 -4.25 -9.30
N LEU A 119 22.60 -3.89 -8.61
CA LEU A 119 21.79 -4.85 -7.84
C LEU A 119 21.22 -5.97 -8.71
N ARG A 120 20.79 -5.66 -9.94
CA ARG A 120 20.35 -6.66 -10.94
C ARG A 120 21.49 -7.58 -11.36
N GLN A 121 22.65 -7.03 -11.69
CA GLN A 121 23.82 -7.80 -12.14
C GLN A 121 24.33 -8.74 -11.04
N GLN A 122 24.39 -8.25 -9.81
CA GLN A 122 24.82 -9.04 -8.65
C GLN A 122 23.72 -9.99 -8.12
N LYS A 123 22.49 -9.94 -8.67
CA LYS A 123 21.33 -10.74 -8.26
C LYS A 123 21.10 -10.72 -6.74
N ILE A 124 21.24 -9.54 -6.12
CA ILE A 124 21.04 -9.37 -4.67
C ILE A 124 19.54 -9.48 -4.31
N PHE A 125 18.67 -9.09 -5.24
CA PHE A 125 17.22 -9.19 -5.11
C PHE A 125 16.67 -10.05 -6.25
N ASP A 126 15.53 -10.71 -6.00
CA ASP A 126 14.82 -11.51 -7.01
C ASP A 126 14.39 -10.65 -8.22
N ASP A 127 13.95 -9.41 -7.95
CA ASP A 127 13.59 -8.44 -8.97
C ASP A 127 13.93 -7.01 -8.50
N VAL A 128 14.28 -6.15 -9.45
CA VAL A 128 14.64 -4.75 -9.18
C VAL A 128 13.91 -3.89 -10.20
N GLY A 129 12.99 -3.04 -9.76
CA GLY A 129 12.23 -2.13 -10.64
C GLY A 129 12.65 -0.66 -10.49
N ILE A 130 12.40 0.14 -11.53
CA ILE A 130 12.43 1.60 -11.42
C ILE A 130 11.04 2.15 -11.68
N ALA A 131 10.59 3.01 -10.77
CA ALA A 131 9.38 3.79 -10.92
C ALA A 131 9.72 5.27 -10.83
N THR A 132 9.26 6.05 -11.82
CA THR A 132 9.27 7.51 -11.75
C THR A 132 7.95 7.95 -11.15
N ILE A 133 8.02 8.68 -10.04
CA ILE A 133 6.85 9.30 -9.41
C ILE A 133 6.87 10.77 -9.79
N SER A 134 6.00 11.17 -10.71
CA SER A 134 5.68 12.58 -10.98
C SER A 134 4.42 12.94 -10.21
N ARG A 135 4.33 14.19 -9.73
CA ARG A 135 3.03 14.77 -9.40
C ARG A 135 2.31 15.06 -10.71
N ASP A 136 1.06 14.63 -10.82
CA ASP A 136 0.23 15.06 -11.93
C ASP A 136 0.08 16.59 -11.86
N PRO A 137 0.25 17.30 -12.99
CA PRO A 137 -0.07 18.72 -13.05
C PRO A 137 -1.59 18.84 -12.93
N ASN A 138 -2.05 19.41 -11.81
CA ASN A 138 -3.45 19.81 -11.64
C ASN A 138 -3.89 20.79 -12.73
#